data_AF-A0A127JWW4-F1
#
_entry.id   AF-A0A127JWW4-F1
#
_cell.length_a   1.000
_cell.length_b   1.000
_cell.length_c   1.000
_cell.angle_alpha   90.00
_cell.angle_beta   90.00
_cell.angle_gamma   90.00
#
_symmetry.space_group_name_H-M   'P 1'
#
loop_
_entity.id
_entity.type
_entity.pdbx_description
1 polymer ?
#
loop_
_entity_poly.entity_id
_entity_poly.type
_entity_poly.pdbx_seq_one_letter_code
_entity_poly.pdbx_strand_id
1 'polypeptide(L)'
;MIRQRLARADAEIGSSRLVTIVSAVEGLARSLLVHAPGRPPASAHFRYQQVRLKNPVDLVDEVFRLYAAKSAPQQLGEDTWNLFELATKFSNLVVHECTHLGQDKYLSLTSASERVLEELVEVAGLLRVVTPAAA
;
A
#
# COMPACT_ATOMS: atom_id res chain seq x y z
N MET A 1 9.12 -14.02 -8.61
CA MET A 1 9.24 -12.67 -9.23
C MET A 1 9.05 -11.51 -8.26
N ILE A 2 8.07 -11.52 -7.33
CA ILE A 2 7.86 -10.41 -6.36
C ILE A 2 9.08 -10.19 -5.44
N ARG A 3 9.73 -11.27 -4.99
CA ARG A 3 10.90 -11.19 -4.08
C ARG A 3 12.13 -10.49 -4.67
N GLN A 4 12.38 -10.64 -5.98
CA GLN A 4 13.50 -9.96 -6.65
C GLN A 4 13.25 -8.46 -6.84
N ARG A 5 11.98 -8.02 -6.88
CA ARG A 5 11.63 -6.59 -6.98
C ARG A 5 11.82 -5.86 -5.65
N LEU A 6 11.49 -6.52 -4.54
CA LEU A 6 11.69 -5.97 -3.19
C LEU A 6 13.17 -5.72 -2.89
N ALA A 7 14.06 -6.68 -3.18
CA ALA A 7 15.50 -6.53 -2.95
C ALA A 7 16.17 -5.46 -3.85
N ARG A 8 15.53 -5.08 -4.97
CA ARG A 8 16.02 -4.02 -5.87
C ARG A 8 15.49 -2.64 -5.47
N ALA A 9 14.33 -2.57 -4.84
CA ALA A 9 13.73 -1.33 -4.34
C ALA A 9 14.54 -0.73 -3.18
N ASP A 10 15.23 -1.55 -2.37
CA ASP A 10 16.15 -1.06 -1.33
C ASP A 10 17.35 -0.27 -1.89
N ALA A 11 17.72 -0.51 -3.16
CA ALA A 11 18.79 0.20 -3.86
C ALA A 11 18.28 1.39 -4.72
N GLU A 12 16.98 1.47 -4.98
CA GLU A 12 16.38 2.56 -5.75
C GLU A 12 15.95 3.70 -4.82
N ILE A 13 16.77 4.74 -4.74
CA ILE A 13 16.43 5.98 -4.04
C ILE A 13 15.55 6.84 -4.96
N GLY A 14 14.36 7.23 -4.51
CA GLY A 14 13.53 8.24 -5.18
C GLY A 14 12.16 7.78 -5.64
N SER A 15 11.73 8.28 -6.81
CA SER A 15 10.36 8.17 -7.30
C SER A 15 9.90 6.74 -7.63
N SER A 16 10.80 5.89 -8.13
CA SER A 16 10.47 4.50 -8.47
C SER A 16 10.14 3.65 -7.23
N ARG A 17 10.87 3.84 -6.12
CA ARG A 17 10.57 3.17 -4.85
C ARG A 17 9.23 3.63 -4.29
N LEU A 18 8.97 4.94 -4.30
CA LEU A 18 7.66 5.48 -3.88
C LEU A 18 6.51 4.84 -4.68
N VAL A 19 6.60 4.86 -6.01
CA VAL A 19 5.58 4.24 -6.88
C VAL A 19 5.43 2.75 -6.59
N THR A 20 6.54 2.05 -6.37
CA THR A 20 6.54 0.60 -6.08
C THR A 20 5.81 0.30 -4.77
N ILE A 21 6.11 1.02 -3.69
CA ILE A 21 5.47 0.79 -2.40
C ILE A 21 3.99 1.19 -2.44
N VAL A 22 3.62 2.31 -3.05
CA VAL A 22 2.21 2.69 -3.20
C VAL A 22 1.44 1.63 -4.00
N SER A 23 2.03 1.12 -5.09
CA SER A 23 1.42 0.04 -5.89
C SER A 23 1.29 -1.26 -5.08
N ALA A 24 2.25 -1.56 -4.20
CA ALA A 24 2.18 -2.72 -3.32
C ALA A 24 1.05 -2.60 -2.29
N VAL A 25 0.89 -1.40 -1.69
CA VAL A 25 -0.23 -1.09 -0.80
C VAL A 25 -1.57 -1.25 -1.53
N GLU A 26 -1.70 -0.66 -2.71
CA GLU A 26 -2.92 -0.73 -3.53
C GLU A 26 -3.27 -2.18 -3.90
N GLY A 27 -2.28 -2.94 -4.39
CA GLY A 27 -2.45 -4.33 -4.77
C GLY A 27 -2.85 -5.22 -3.60
N LEU A 28 -2.23 -5.04 -2.44
CA LEU A 28 -2.57 -5.78 -1.23
C LEU A 28 -3.97 -5.42 -0.73
N ALA A 29 -4.26 -4.13 -0.54
CA ALA A 29 -5.56 -3.68 -0.05
C ALA A 29 -6.70 -4.16 -0.95
N ARG A 30 -6.53 -4.07 -2.27
CA ARG A 30 -7.51 -4.60 -3.24
C ARG A 30 -7.69 -6.10 -3.11
N SER A 31 -6.60 -6.85 -2.98
CA SER A 31 -6.64 -8.31 -2.80
C SER A 31 -7.41 -8.68 -1.52
N LEU A 32 -7.13 -7.99 -0.41
CA LEU A 32 -7.82 -8.20 0.87
C LEU A 32 -9.33 -7.97 0.75
N LEU A 33 -9.77 -6.89 0.11
CA LEU A 33 -11.20 -6.62 -0.08
C LEU A 33 -11.89 -7.67 -0.97
N VAL A 34 -11.21 -8.10 -2.04
CA VAL A 34 -11.73 -9.13 -2.97
C VAL A 34 -11.81 -10.50 -2.29
N HIS A 35 -10.88 -10.82 -1.39
CA HIS A 35 -10.76 -12.12 -0.75
C HIS A 35 -11.11 -12.11 0.75
N ALA A 36 -11.88 -11.12 1.19
CA ALA A 36 -12.22 -10.98 2.60
C ALA A 36 -12.88 -12.25 3.20
N PRO A 37 -12.60 -12.58 4.48
CA PRO A 37 -13.14 -13.76 5.15
C PRO A 37 -14.66 -13.83 5.12
N GLY A 38 -15.19 -15.05 5.14
CA GLY A 38 -16.64 -15.30 5.14
C GLY A 38 -17.32 -15.07 3.79
N ARG A 39 -16.56 -14.77 2.73
CA ARG A 39 -17.10 -14.54 1.39
C ARG A 39 -16.80 -15.73 0.45
N PRO A 40 -17.77 -16.19 -0.36
CA PRO A 40 -17.53 -17.25 -1.32
C PRO A 40 -16.49 -16.86 -2.39
N PRO A 41 -15.60 -17.77 -2.82
CA PRO A 41 -14.65 -17.51 -3.91
C PRO A 41 -15.32 -17.13 -5.23
N ALA A 42 -16.50 -17.71 -5.52
CA ALA A 42 -17.25 -17.46 -6.75
C ALA A 42 -17.68 -15.98 -6.94
N SER A 43 -17.73 -15.19 -5.86
CA SER A 43 -18.09 -13.77 -5.92
C SER A 43 -16.88 -12.82 -6.02
N ALA A 44 -15.65 -13.36 -6.12
CA ALA A 44 -14.42 -12.57 -6.23
C ALA A 44 -14.43 -11.66 -7.46
N HIS A 45 -14.92 -12.13 -8.61
CA HIS A 45 -15.01 -11.32 -9.84
C HIS A 45 -15.89 -10.08 -9.63
N PHE A 46 -17.10 -10.25 -9.09
CA PHE A 46 -18.01 -9.12 -8.83
C PHE A 46 -17.43 -8.13 -7.84
N ARG A 47 -16.77 -8.62 -6.77
CA ARG A 47 -16.09 -7.73 -5.83
C ARG A 47 -14.94 -6.96 -6.47
N TYR A 48 -14.14 -7.62 -7.31
CA TYR A 48 -13.10 -6.94 -8.05
C TYR A 48 -13.69 -5.82 -8.92
N GLN A 49 -14.82 -6.06 -9.60
CA GLN A 49 -15.49 -5.00 -10.36
C GLN A 49 -15.89 -3.80 -9.50
N GLN A 50 -16.28 -4.01 -8.24
CA GLN A 50 -16.65 -2.95 -7.29
C GLN A 50 -15.46 -2.12 -6.78
N VAL A 51 -14.27 -2.72 -6.71
CA VAL A 51 -13.08 -2.07 -6.11
C VAL A 51 -11.97 -1.72 -7.10
N ARG A 52 -12.06 -2.17 -8.36
CA ARG A 52 -10.99 -1.98 -9.37
C ARG A 52 -10.68 -0.52 -9.69
N LEU A 53 -11.67 0.38 -9.54
CA LEU A 53 -11.52 1.81 -9.82
C LEU A 53 -11.28 2.64 -8.56
N LYS A 54 -11.28 2.01 -7.38
CA LYS A 54 -10.98 2.73 -6.13
C LYS A 54 -9.50 3.08 -6.11
N ASN A 55 -9.21 4.29 -5.65
CA ASN A 55 -7.84 4.75 -5.43
C ASN A 55 -7.24 4.05 -4.19
N PRO A 56 -5.91 4.09 -3.99
CA PRO A 56 -5.28 3.42 -2.87
C PRO A 56 -5.77 3.88 -1.49
N VAL A 57 -6.10 5.17 -1.33
CA VAL A 57 -6.59 5.75 -0.07
C VAL A 57 -7.91 5.10 0.34
N ASP A 58 -8.89 5.06 -0.57
CA ASP A 58 -10.20 4.47 -0.32
C ASP A 58 -10.12 2.97 -0.02
N LEU A 59 -9.23 2.26 -0.73
CA LEU A 59 -9.01 0.83 -0.52
C LEU A 59 -8.48 0.55 0.89
N VAL A 60 -7.50 1.33 1.34
CA VAL A 60 -6.87 1.15 2.66
C VAL A 60 -7.85 1.44 3.78
N ASP A 61 -8.61 2.54 3.71
CA ASP A 61 -9.61 2.88 4.73
C ASP A 61 -10.70 1.80 4.83
N GLU A 62 -11.18 1.28 3.69
CA GLU A 62 -12.16 0.20 3.69
C GLU A 62 -11.60 -1.10 4.30
N VAL A 63 -10.32 -1.43 4.07
CA VAL A 63 -9.68 -2.58 4.71
C VAL A 63 -9.64 -2.40 6.23
N PHE A 64 -9.22 -1.25 6.74
CA PHE A 64 -9.17 -1.05 8.20
C PHE A 64 -10.55 -1.09 8.84
N ARG A 65 -11.59 -0.56 8.18
CA ARG A 65 -12.96 -0.68 8.68
C ARG A 65 -13.40 -2.14 8.73
N LEU A 66 -13.03 -2.95 7.75
CA LEU A 66 -13.42 -4.35 7.65
C LEU A 66 -12.67 -5.26 8.62
N TYR A 67 -11.36 -5.06 8.78
CA TYR A 67 -10.48 -5.98 9.54
C TYR A 67 -10.17 -5.49 10.96
N ALA A 68 -10.16 -4.19 11.21
CA ALA A 68 -9.77 -3.59 12.49
C ALA A 68 -10.90 -2.80 13.17
N ALA A 69 -12.07 -2.67 12.52
CA ALA A 69 -13.20 -1.85 13.00
C ALA A 69 -12.83 -0.40 13.32
N LYS A 70 -11.86 0.16 12.60
CA LYS A 70 -11.36 1.55 12.72
C LYS A 70 -11.18 2.16 11.34
N SER A 71 -11.20 3.48 11.24
CA SER A 71 -10.74 4.17 10.03
C SER A 71 -9.21 4.13 9.92
N ALA A 72 -8.68 4.39 8.73
CA ALA A 72 -7.23 4.48 8.51
C ALA A 72 -6.53 5.54 9.38
N PRO A 73 -7.04 6.79 9.52
CA PRO A 73 -6.44 7.76 10.43
C PRO A 73 -6.43 7.30 11.90
N GLN A 74 -7.46 6.60 12.35
CA GLN A 74 -7.55 6.08 13.71
C GLN A 74 -6.55 4.94 13.98
N GLN A 75 -6.23 4.14 12.96
CA GLN A 75 -5.29 3.03 13.08
C GLN A 75 -3.83 3.49 12.91
N LEU A 76 -3.56 4.40 11.96
CA LEU A 76 -2.21 4.82 11.57
C LEU A 76 -1.73 6.10 12.26
N GLY A 77 -2.65 6.89 12.80
CA GLY A 77 -2.42 8.28 13.18
C GLY A 77 -2.52 9.23 11.99
N GLU A 78 -2.98 10.45 12.25
CA GLU A 78 -3.20 11.51 11.26
C GLU A 78 -1.95 11.82 10.43
N ASP A 79 -0.78 11.93 11.06
CA ASP A 79 0.46 12.29 10.36
C ASP A 79 0.86 11.24 9.30
N THR A 80 0.86 9.96 9.68
CA THR A 80 1.15 8.85 8.76
C THR A 80 0.13 8.80 7.62
N TRP A 81 -1.14 8.99 7.96
CA TRP A 81 -2.21 8.97 6.98
C TRP A 81 -2.10 10.11 5.96
N ASN A 82 -1.89 11.34 6.42
CA ASN A 82 -1.70 12.51 5.55
C ASN A 82 -0.49 12.36 4.63
N LEU A 83 0.62 11.79 5.12
CA LEU A 83 1.79 11.49 4.29
C LEU A 83 1.49 10.42 3.24
N PHE A 84 0.70 9.40 3.58
CA PHE A 84 0.28 8.39 2.61
C PHE A 84 -0.67 8.96 1.55
N GLU A 85 -1.64 9.79 1.93
CA GLU A 85 -2.49 10.50 0.96
C GLU A 85 -1.65 11.32 -0.02
N LEU A 86 -0.61 12.00 0.49
CA LEU A 86 0.33 12.75 -0.33
C LEU A 86 1.18 11.83 -1.23
N ALA A 87 1.63 10.69 -0.72
CA ALA A 87 2.38 9.69 -1.46
C ALA A 87 1.59 9.16 -2.68
N THR A 88 0.28 8.90 -2.51
CA THR A 88 -0.59 8.42 -3.61
C THR A 88 -0.79 9.47 -4.70
N LYS A 89 -0.93 10.75 -4.32
CA LYS A 89 -1.01 11.87 -5.28
C LYS A 89 0.30 11.98 -6.06
N PHE A 90 1.45 11.93 -5.37
CA PHE A 90 2.74 12.03 -6.03
C PHE A 90 3.09 10.82 -6.90
N SER A 91 2.75 9.60 -6.49
CA SER A 91 2.97 8.44 -7.36
C SER A 91 2.22 8.58 -8.69
N ASN A 92 0.99 9.12 -8.66
CA ASN A 92 0.22 9.39 -9.87
C ASN A 92 0.88 10.49 -10.72
N LEU A 93 1.36 11.58 -10.12
CA LEU A 93 2.08 12.64 -10.83
C LEU A 93 3.39 12.14 -11.47
N VAL A 94 4.16 11.30 -10.77
CA VAL A 94 5.38 10.68 -11.31
C VAL A 94 5.04 9.82 -12.53
N VAL A 95 4.00 8.99 -12.43
CA VAL A 95 3.61 8.05 -13.49
C VAL A 95 3.00 8.76 -14.70
N HIS A 96 2.17 9.79 -14.48
CA HIS A 96 1.39 10.42 -15.55
C HIS A 96 1.99 11.72 -16.10
N GLU A 97 2.77 12.44 -15.28
CA GLU A 97 3.32 13.75 -15.64
C GLU A 97 4.85 13.75 -15.71
N CYS A 98 5.51 12.61 -15.45
CA CYS A 98 6.97 12.47 -15.43
C CYS A 98 7.67 13.52 -14.53
N THR A 99 6.97 13.96 -13.48
CA THR A 99 7.46 14.99 -12.56
C THR A 99 8.39 14.38 -11.51
N HIS A 100 9.28 15.21 -10.97
CA HIS A 100 10.23 14.82 -9.93
C HIS A 100 10.10 15.77 -8.73
N LEU A 101 9.89 15.20 -7.55
CA LEU A 101 10.05 15.91 -6.29
C LEU A 101 11.53 16.12 -5.94
N GLY A 102 11.79 17.12 -5.08
CA GLY A 102 13.06 17.22 -4.36
C GLY A 102 13.37 15.91 -3.62
N GLN A 103 14.63 15.49 -3.66
CA GLN A 103 15.06 14.19 -3.12
C GLN A 103 14.75 14.02 -1.62
N ASP A 104 14.69 15.13 -0.89
CA ASP A 104 14.40 15.21 0.55
C ASP A 104 12.99 14.73 0.91
N LYS A 105 12.02 14.80 -0.01
CA LYS A 105 10.62 14.47 0.27
C LYS A 105 10.29 12.99 0.16
N TYR A 106 11.01 12.24 -0.68
CA TYR A 106 10.69 10.82 -0.93
C TYR A 106 10.81 9.97 0.33
N LEU A 107 11.77 10.26 1.21
CA LEU A 107 11.98 9.47 2.42
C LEU A 107 10.71 9.42 3.29
N SER A 108 10.14 10.58 3.61
CA SER A 108 8.93 10.66 4.43
C SER A 108 7.71 9.98 3.80
N LEU A 109 7.53 10.14 2.48
CA LEU A 109 6.41 9.55 1.74
C LEU A 109 6.55 8.02 1.62
N THR A 110 7.76 7.54 1.36
CA THR A 110 8.07 6.11 1.29
C THR A 110 7.89 5.46 2.66
N SER A 111 8.44 6.04 3.73
CA SER A 111 8.32 5.48 5.08
C SER A 111 6.85 5.43 5.55
N ALA A 112 6.06 6.46 5.27
CA ALA A 112 4.62 6.42 5.55
C ALA A 112 3.90 5.30 4.77
N SER A 113 4.24 5.13 3.49
CA SER A 113 3.65 4.07 2.65
C SER A 113 4.07 2.67 3.09
N GLU A 114 5.32 2.49 3.54
CA GLU A 114 5.81 1.25 4.13
C GLU A 114 5.07 0.94 5.43
N ARG A 115 4.85 1.95 6.29
CA ARG A 115 4.06 1.78 7.51
C ARG A 115 2.63 1.33 7.22
N VAL A 116 1.98 1.91 6.21
CA VAL A 116 0.65 1.47 5.76
C VAL A 116 0.68 0.01 5.29
N LEU A 117 1.69 -0.38 4.51
CA LEU A 117 1.84 -1.76 4.03
C LEU A 117 2.01 -2.75 5.19
N GLU A 118 2.83 -2.41 6.18
CA GLU A 118 3.06 -3.22 7.38
C GLU A 118 1.77 -3.41 8.18
N GLU A 119 1.00 -2.35 8.37
CA GLU A 119 -0.28 -2.39 9.10
C GLU A 119 -1.32 -3.22 8.35
N LEU A 120 -1.40 -3.12 7.02
CA LEU A 120 -2.27 -4.00 6.21
C LEU A 120 -1.92 -5.48 6.39
N VAL A 121 -0.62 -5.81 6.42
CA VAL A 121 -0.14 -7.18 6.68
C VAL A 121 -0.55 -7.63 8.07
N GLU A 122 -0.42 -6.77 9.07
CA GLU A 122 -0.74 -7.06 10.47
C GLU A 122 -2.24 -7.28 10.69
N VAL A 123 -3.10 -6.35 10.26
CA VAL A 123 -4.55 -6.47 10.45
C VAL A 123 -5.16 -7.63 9.65
N ALA A 124 -4.53 -8.02 8.54
CA ALA A 124 -4.94 -9.17 7.75
C ALA A 124 -4.40 -10.51 8.30
N GLY A 125 -3.55 -10.49 9.34
CA GLY A 125 -2.95 -11.69 9.93
C GLY A 125 -2.02 -12.43 8.96
N LEU A 126 -1.39 -11.72 8.02
CA LEU A 126 -0.50 -12.32 7.03
C LEU A 126 0.89 -12.58 7.61
N LEU A 127 1.50 -13.72 7.25
CA LEU A 127 2.84 -14.09 7.71
C LEU A 127 3.90 -13.13 7.16
N ARG A 128 4.68 -12.51 8.06
CA ARG A 128 5.89 -11.77 7.67
C ARG A 128 6.97 -12.76 7.23
N VAL A 129 7.40 -12.68 5.97
CA VAL A 129 8.60 -13.40 5.51
C VAL A 129 9.81 -12.55 5.83
N VAL A 130 10.44 -12.78 6.98
CA VAL A 130 11.74 -12.20 7.31
C VAL A 130 12.78 -12.92 6.45
N THR A 131 13.36 -12.21 5.47
CA THR A 131 14.53 -12.73 4.75
C THR A 131 15.75 -12.37 5.61
N PRO A 132 16.55 -13.34 6.11
CA PRO A 132 17.73 -13.00 6.89
C PRO A 132 18.68 -12.16 6.01
N ALA A 133 19.22 -11.08 6.58
CA ALA A 133 20.24 -10.27 5.93
C ALA A 133 21.40 -11.18 5.53
N ALA A 134 21.81 -11.11 4.26
CA ALA A 134 23.01 -11.80 3.81
C ALA A 134 24.20 -11.27 4.64
N ALA A 135 24.86 -12.19 5.35
CA ALA A 135 26.03 -11.93 6.17
C ALA A 135 27.23 -11.47 5.33
#